data_AF-A0A2S8WS68-F1
#
_entry.id   AF-A0A2S8WS68-F1
#
_cell.length_a   1.000
_cell.length_b   1.000
_cell.length_c   1.000
_cell.angle_alpha   90.00
_cell.angle_beta   90.00
_cell.angle_gamma   90.00
#
_symmetry.space_group_name_H-M   'P 1'
#
loop_
_entity.id
_entity.type
_entity.pdbx_description
1 polymer ?
#
loop_
_entity_poly.entity_id
_entity_poly.type
_entity_poly.pdbx_seq_one_letter_code
_entity_poly.pdbx_strand_id
1 'polypeptide(L)'
;MLGVDVGMARVGVAASDPDGLLATPVKTLKRDIKKNSDIFVLLKLGIERDVKQIFVGLPRSMSGGETASTQMARDYADELANQLVTAGQEHIQVRLVDERLTTVSAHRSLHQAGLDGRKHRAVVDQAAAVEILQQVLEMRRHGQHAPGELVTPGNRKSGDVF
;
A
#
# COMPACT_ATOMS: atom_id res chain seq x y z
N MET A 1 -3.67 -7.00 -9.60
CA MET A 1 -3.46 -5.72 -8.88
C MET A 1 -2.42 -5.91 -7.79
N LEU A 2 -1.76 -4.84 -7.33
CA LEU A 2 -0.88 -4.87 -6.16
C LEU A 2 -1.47 -4.09 -4.98
N GLY A 3 -1.21 -4.56 -3.77
CA GLY A 3 -1.46 -3.86 -2.51
C GLY A 3 -0.14 -3.56 -1.78
N VAL A 4 -0.06 -2.40 -1.15
CA VAL A 4 1.17 -1.87 -0.55
C VAL A 4 0.88 -1.28 0.81
N ASP A 5 1.58 -1.77 1.83
CA ASP A 5 1.61 -1.21 3.19
C ASP A 5 2.96 -0.51 3.42
N VAL A 6 2.94 0.77 3.74
CA VAL A 6 4.15 1.60 3.84
C VAL A 6 4.48 1.88 5.30
N GLY A 7 5.54 1.23 5.80
CA GLY A 7 6.09 1.49 7.12
C GLY A 7 7.42 2.25 7.08
N MET A 8 7.85 2.75 8.24
CA MET A 8 9.12 3.48 8.39
C MET A 8 10.36 2.66 7.97
N ALA A 9 10.35 1.36 8.24
CA ALA A 9 11.50 0.48 8.00
C ALA A 9 11.32 -0.44 6.79
N ARG A 10 10.06 -0.72 6.40
CA ARG A 10 9.71 -1.74 5.43
C ARG A 10 8.46 -1.37 4.67
N VAL A 11 8.32 -1.96 3.49
CA VAL A 11 7.14 -1.86 2.64
C VAL A 11 6.62 -3.27 2.36
N GLY A 12 5.43 -3.58 2.84
CA GLY A 12 4.75 -4.84 2.53
C GLY A 12 4.12 -4.77 1.14
N VAL A 13 4.22 -5.85 0.36
CA VAL A 13 3.64 -5.95 -0.98
C VAL A 13 2.82 -7.23 -1.09
N ALA A 14 1.59 -7.10 -1.57
CA ALA A 14 0.68 -8.20 -1.90
C ALA A 14 0.23 -8.11 -3.35
N ALA A 15 -0.22 -9.23 -3.91
CA ALA A 15 -0.81 -9.30 -5.24
C ALA A 15 -2.14 -10.07 -5.19
N SER A 16 -3.04 -9.68 -6.08
CA SER A 16 -4.25 -10.46 -6.36
C SER A 16 -3.95 -11.53 -7.39
N ASP A 17 -4.68 -12.64 -7.31
CA ASP A 17 -4.80 -13.56 -8.43
C ASP A 17 -5.42 -12.89 -9.68
N PRO A 18 -5.29 -13.48 -10.88
CA PRO A 18 -5.86 -12.93 -12.11
C PRO A 18 -7.38 -12.77 -12.09
N ASP A 19 -8.08 -13.61 -11.32
CA ASP A 19 -9.54 -13.60 -11.20
C ASP A 19 -10.05 -12.52 -10.22
N GLY A 20 -9.15 -11.88 -9.47
CA GLY A 20 -9.46 -10.87 -8.48
C GLY A 20 -10.16 -11.42 -7.24
N LEU A 21 -9.93 -12.69 -6.89
CA LEU A 21 -10.61 -13.36 -5.78
C LEU A 21 -9.84 -13.22 -4.46
N LEU A 22 -8.54 -13.50 -4.48
CA LEU A 22 -7.69 -13.55 -3.29
C LEU A 22 -6.45 -12.66 -3.44
N ALA A 23 -6.12 -11.99 -2.34
CA ALA A 23 -4.83 -11.35 -2.15
C ALA A 23 -3.84 -12.30 -1.46
N THR A 24 -2.59 -12.30 -1.90
CA THR A 24 -1.51 -13.11 -1.33
C THR A 24 -0.25 -12.26 -1.13
N PRO A 25 0.56 -12.56 -0.09
CA PRO A 25 1.80 -11.82 0.14
C PRO A 25 2.81 -12.10 -0.98
N VAL A 26 3.51 -11.06 -1.44
CA VAL A 26 4.53 -11.15 -2.51
C VAL A 26 5.91 -10.95 -1.93
N LYS A 27 6.13 -9.83 -1.25
CA LYS A 27 7.46 -9.43 -0.79
C LYS A 27 7.36 -8.40 0.32
N THR A 28 8.35 -8.39 1.21
CA THR A 28 8.61 -7.27 2.12
C THR A 28 9.89 -6.60 1.68
N LEU A 29 9.80 -5.32 1.30
CA LEU A 29 10.94 -4.50 0.87
C LEU A 29 11.50 -3.75 2.07
N LYS A 30 12.81 -3.49 2.07
CA LYS A 30 13.44 -2.58 3.03
C LYS A 30 13.18 -1.15 2.56
N ARG A 31 12.64 -0.29 3.42
CA ARG A 31 12.38 1.11 3.09
C ARG A 31 13.71 1.86 2.93
N ASP A 32 13.86 2.60 1.83
CA ASP A 32 15.04 3.41 1.53
C ASP A 32 14.64 4.78 1.01
N ILE A 33 14.40 5.71 1.93
CA ILE A 33 13.96 7.08 1.62
C ILE A 33 15.01 7.86 0.80
N LYS A 34 16.30 7.48 0.89
CA LYS A 34 17.39 8.22 0.23
C LYS A 34 17.53 7.85 -1.23
N LYS A 35 17.40 6.56 -1.55
CA LYS A 35 17.61 6.06 -2.92
C LYS A 35 16.34 5.57 -3.59
N ASN A 36 15.22 5.52 -2.86
CA ASN A 36 13.94 4.97 -3.33
C ASN A 36 14.08 3.56 -3.94
N SER A 37 15.01 2.75 -3.41
CA SER A 37 15.31 1.42 -3.97
C SER A 37 14.10 0.47 -3.87
N ASP A 38 13.26 0.63 -2.84
CA ASP A 38 12.00 -0.09 -2.71
C ASP A 38 10.97 0.32 -3.77
N ILE A 39 10.89 1.60 -4.14
CA ILE A 39 9.99 2.08 -5.19
C ILE A 39 10.37 1.49 -6.55
N PHE A 40 11.66 1.44 -6.87
CA PHE A 40 12.12 0.81 -8.13
C PHE A 40 11.81 -0.68 -8.18
N VAL A 41 11.94 -1.40 -7.06
CA VAL A 41 11.54 -2.81 -6.99
C VAL A 41 10.02 -2.96 -7.17
N LEU A 42 9.23 -2.10 -6.55
CA LEU A 42 7.77 -2.11 -6.69
C LEU A 42 7.32 -1.80 -8.13
N LEU A 43 7.94 -0.82 -8.78
CA LEU A 43 7.72 -0.49 -10.18
C LEU A 43 7.98 -1.70 -11.09
N LYS A 44 9.14 -2.35 -10.92
CA LYS A 44 9.49 -3.57 -11.65
C LYS A 44 8.46 -4.68 -11.42
N LEU A 45 8.03 -4.90 -10.18
CA LEU A 45 7.00 -5.89 -9.85
C LEU A 45 5.65 -5.57 -10.53
N GLY A 46 5.27 -4.30 -10.59
CA GLY A 46 4.04 -3.86 -11.26
C GLY A 46 4.07 -4.15 -12.76
N ILE A 47 5.18 -3.82 -13.41
CA ILE A 47 5.41 -4.06 -14.85
C ILE A 47 5.44 -5.55 -15.16
N GLU A 48 6.24 -6.34 -14.43
CA GLU A 48 6.38 -7.79 -14.66
C GLU A 48 5.06 -8.55 -14.49
N ARG A 49 4.14 -8.02 -13.70
CA ARG A 49 2.82 -8.61 -13.43
C ARG A 49 1.70 -8.02 -14.28
N ASP A 50 2.02 -7.09 -15.17
CA ASP A 50 1.06 -6.32 -15.98
C ASP A 50 -0.12 -5.78 -15.16
N VAL A 51 0.15 -5.27 -13.95
CA VAL A 51 -0.93 -4.79 -13.08
C VAL A 51 -1.45 -3.46 -13.59
N LYS A 52 -2.77 -3.28 -13.58
CA LYS A 52 -3.38 -2.00 -13.96
C LYS A 52 -3.42 -1.00 -12.81
N GLN A 53 -3.34 -1.48 -11.57
CA GLN A 53 -3.54 -0.66 -10.38
C GLN A 53 -2.68 -1.15 -9.20
N ILE A 54 -2.09 -0.18 -8.50
CA ILE A 54 -1.36 -0.33 -7.24
C ILE A 54 -2.13 0.44 -6.16
N PHE A 55 -2.49 -0.26 -5.09
CA PHE A 55 -3.22 0.31 -3.95
C PHE A 55 -2.28 0.49 -2.77
N VAL A 56 -2.12 1.74 -2.32
CA VAL A 56 -1.32 2.09 -1.15
C VAL A 56 -2.27 2.33 0.02
N GLY A 57 -2.02 1.66 1.13
CA GLY A 57 -2.73 1.85 2.38
C GLY A 57 -2.62 3.28 2.89
N LEU A 58 -3.74 3.89 3.29
CA LEU A 58 -3.79 5.25 3.85
C LEU A 58 -4.31 5.17 5.30
N PRO A 59 -3.40 5.16 6.30
CA PRO A 59 -3.79 5.15 7.70
C PRO A 59 -4.54 6.45 8.01
N ARG A 60 -5.79 6.34 8.47
CA ARG A 60 -6.55 7.49 8.94
C ARG A 60 -6.91 7.33 10.42
N SER A 61 -6.64 8.38 11.18
CA SER A 61 -7.04 8.44 12.58
C SER A 61 -8.57 8.52 12.69
N MET A 62 -9.14 7.96 13.75
CA MET A 62 -10.58 8.06 14.04
C MET A 62 -11.04 9.50 14.30
N SER A 63 -10.12 10.41 14.65
CA SER A 63 -10.37 11.84 14.75
C SER A 63 -10.33 12.57 13.40
N GLY A 64 -10.04 11.87 12.30
CA GLY A 64 -10.05 12.40 10.93
C GLY A 64 -8.85 13.26 10.56
N GLY A 65 -7.90 13.47 11.47
CA GLY A 65 -6.69 14.26 11.22
C GLY A 65 -5.59 13.47 10.49
N GLU A 66 -4.81 14.18 9.68
CA GLU A 66 -3.58 13.65 9.06
C GLU A 66 -2.52 13.40 10.13
N THR A 67 -1.86 12.25 10.02
CA THR A 67 -0.76 11.85 10.91
C THR A 67 0.53 11.70 10.12
N ALA A 68 1.66 11.56 10.81
CA ALA A 68 2.95 11.32 10.14
C ALA A 68 2.93 10.06 9.24
N SER A 69 2.18 9.02 9.60
CA SER A 69 2.00 7.83 8.75
C SER A 69 1.08 8.09 7.56
N THR A 70 0.03 8.91 7.73
CA THR A 70 -0.81 9.37 6.62
C THR A 70 0.00 10.13 5.58
N GLN A 71 0.81 11.10 6.02
CA GLN A 71 1.67 11.88 5.11
C GLN A 71 2.70 10.98 4.41
N MET A 72 3.34 10.08 5.16
CA MET A 72 4.30 9.14 4.59
C MET A 72 3.69 8.25 3.50
N ALA A 73 2.46 7.77 3.68
CA ALA A 73 1.75 6.98 2.67
C ALA A 73 1.44 7.81 1.42
N ARG A 74 1.02 9.07 1.59
CA ARG A 74 0.78 10.01 0.47
C ARG A 74 2.06 10.29 -0.31
N ASP A 75 3.14 10.68 0.37
CA ASP A 75 4.43 10.97 -0.25
C ASP A 75 4.97 9.76 -1.01
N TYR A 76 4.80 8.56 -0.43
CA TYR A 76 5.18 7.31 -1.08
C TYR A 76 4.40 7.08 -2.38
N ALA A 77 3.08 7.25 -2.32
CA ALA A 77 2.21 7.02 -3.45
C ALA A 77 2.46 8.04 -4.57
N ASP A 78 2.69 9.30 -4.21
CA ASP A 78 3.05 10.37 -5.14
C ASP A 78 4.38 10.08 -5.85
N GLU A 79 5.42 9.71 -5.09
CA GLU A 79 6.72 9.34 -5.68
C GLU A 79 6.60 8.11 -6.60
N LEU A 80 5.87 7.08 -6.18
CA LEU A 80 5.61 5.90 -7.02
C LEU A 80 4.89 6.27 -8.33
N ALA A 81 3.88 7.13 -8.26
CA ALA A 81 3.13 7.57 -9.43
C ALA A 81 4.02 8.38 -10.39
N ASN A 82 4.86 9.28 -9.86
CA ASN A 82 5.83 10.03 -10.66
C ASN A 82 6.85 9.10 -11.35
N GLN A 83 7.33 8.06 -10.66
CA GLN A 83 8.26 7.08 -11.23
C GLN A 83 7.60 6.22 -12.33
N LEU A 84 6.33 5.85 -12.17
CA LEU A 84 5.57 5.15 -13.21
C LEU A 84 5.42 6.00 -14.48
N VAL A 85 5.07 7.28 -14.34
CA VAL A 85 5.03 8.21 -15.48
C VAL A 85 6.40 8.35 -16.14
N THR A 86 7.46 8.54 -15.35
CA THR A 86 8.85 8.66 -15.85
C THR A 86 9.26 7.41 -16.64
N ALA A 87 8.78 6.24 -16.25
CA ALA A 87 9.04 4.96 -16.92
C ALA A 87 8.09 4.66 -18.10
N GLY A 88 7.21 5.59 -18.49
CA GLY A 88 6.22 5.39 -19.56
C GLY A 88 5.09 4.41 -19.19
N GLN A 89 4.84 4.20 -17.91
CA GLN A 89 3.85 3.25 -17.37
C GLN A 89 2.61 3.97 -16.82
N GLU A 90 2.18 5.04 -17.49
CA GLU A 90 1.06 5.91 -17.06
C GLU A 90 -0.29 5.17 -16.93
N HIS A 91 -0.41 4.02 -17.58
CA HIS A 91 -1.58 3.17 -17.51
C HIS A 91 -1.72 2.42 -16.18
N ILE A 92 -0.65 2.34 -15.37
CA ILE A 92 -0.66 1.75 -14.03
C ILE A 92 -1.05 2.84 -13.04
N GLN A 93 -2.28 2.79 -12.53
CA GLN A 93 -2.77 3.80 -11.58
C GLN A 93 -2.30 3.51 -10.16
N VAL A 94 -1.83 4.53 -9.45
CA VAL A 94 -1.61 4.48 -7.99
C VAL A 94 -2.83 5.05 -7.28
N ARG A 95 -3.36 4.34 -6.29
CA ARG A 95 -4.55 4.74 -5.54
C ARG A 95 -4.35 4.59 -4.05
N LEU A 96 -4.79 5.59 -3.28
CA LEU A 96 -4.78 5.56 -1.81
C LEU A 96 -6.08 4.96 -1.28
N VAL A 97 -5.99 3.96 -0.40
CA VAL A 97 -7.15 3.25 0.16
C VAL A 97 -7.26 3.55 1.66
N ASP A 98 -8.40 4.10 2.06
CA ASP A 98 -8.67 4.44 3.46
C ASP A 98 -8.71 3.19 4.34
N GLU A 99 -7.79 3.12 5.30
CA GLU A 99 -7.72 2.07 6.31
C GLU A 99 -8.53 2.47 7.55
N ARG A 100 -9.86 2.37 7.46
CA ARG A 100 -10.71 2.51 8.65
C ARG A 100 -10.77 1.19 9.40
N LEU A 101 -9.78 0.99 10.28
CA LEU A 101 -9.84 0.10 11.44
C LEU A 101 -10.47 -1.29 11.18
N THR A 102 -9.91 -2.03 10.23
CA THR A 102 -9.99 -3.52 10.27
C THR A 102 -9.26 -4.09 11.51
N THR A 103 -8.48 -3.25 12.20
CA THR A 103 -7.68 -3.58 13.38
C THR A 103 -8.45 -3.86 14.66
N VAL A 104 -9.76 -3.55 14.80
CA VAL A 104 -10.50 -4.04 15.99
C VAL A 104 -10.63 -5.57 15.97
N SER A 105 -10.68 -6.18 14.78
CA SER A 105 -10.84 -7.64 14.63
C SER A 105 -9.51 -8.36 14.38
N ALA A 106 -8.56 -7.74 13.67
CA ALA A 106 -7.25 -8.36 13.39
C ALA A 106 -6.33 -8.41 14.62
N HIS A 107 -6.26 -7.33 15.41
CA HIS A 107 -5.40 -7.30 16.61
C HIS A 107 -5.93 -8.20 17.74
N ARG A 108 -7.26 -8.36 17.85
CA ARG A 108 -7.87 -9.17 18.92
C ARG A 108 -7.69 -10.69 18.68
N SER A 109 -7.67 -11.12 17.42
CA SER A 109 -7.47 -12.53 17.06
C SER A 109 -6.02 -12.99 17.25
N LEU A 110 -5.04 -12.10 17.04
CA LEU A 110 -3.61 -12.45 17.12
C LEU A 110 -3.03 -12.34 18.54
N HIS A 111 -3.58 -11.49 19.41
CA HIS A 111 -3.20 -11.43 20.83
C HIS A 111 -3.62 -12.70 21.60
N GLN A 112 -4.58 -13.48 21.08
CA GLN A 112 -4.99 -14.77 21.66
C GLN A 112 -4.05 -15.93 21.30
N ALA A 113 -3.14 -15.76 20.34
CA ALA A 113 -2.28 -16.84 19.82
C ALA A 113 -0.92 -16.99 20.52
N GLY A 114 -0.60 -16.18 21.54
CA GLY A 114 0.58 -16.36 22.40
C GLY A 114 1.95 -16.22 21.70
N LEU A 115 2.04 -15.50 20.58
CA LEU A 115 3.28 -15.35 19.82
C LEU A 115 4.20 -14.25 20.37
N ASP A 116 5.51 -14.52 20.44
CA ASP A 116 6.55 -13.53 20.78
C ASP A 116 6.42 -12.25 19.94
N GLY A 117 6.51 -11.07 20.57
CA GLY A 117 6.25 -9.77 19.92
C GLY A 117 7.07 -9.48 18.65
N ARG A 118 8.27 -10.07 18.50
CA ARG A 118 9.09 -9.95 17.29
C ARG A 118 8.61 -10.85 16.15
N LYS A 119 8.17 -12.08 16.46
CA LYS A 119 7.55 -13.01 15.49
C LYS A 119 6.16 -12.52 15.09
N HIS A 120 5.41 -11.99 16.06
CA HIS A 120 4.13 -11.33 15.85
C HIS A 120 4.24 -10.18 14.85
N ARG A 121 5.22 -9.28 15.02
CA ARG A 121 5.43 -8.16 14.09
C ARG A 121 5.69 -8.68 12.67
N ALA A 122 6.63 -9.61 12.50
CA ALA A 122 6.95 -10.19 11.20
C ALA A 122 5.73 -10.83 10.48
N VAL A 123 4.82 -11.48 11.21
CA VAL A 123 3.57 -12.04 10.67
C VAL A 123 2.58 -10.93 10.31
N VAL A 124 2.37 -9.95 11.19
CA VAL A 124 1.47 -8.80 10.97
C VAL A 124 1.92 -7.95 9.77
N ASP A 125 3.22 -7.74 9.61
CA ASP A 125 3.76 -6.94 8.51
C ASP A 125 3.61 -7.61 7.14
N GLN A 126 3.45 -8.93 7.10
CA GLN A 126 3.08 -9.64 5.87
C GLN A 126 1.56 -9.63 5.63
N ALA A 127 0.78 -9.46 6.70
CA ALA A 127 -0.68 -9.45 6.64
C ALA A 127 -1.25 -8.11 6.15
N ALA A 128 -0.67 -6.97 6.56
CA ALA A 128 -1.25 -5.64 6.28
C ALA A 128 -1.48 -5.36 4.78
N ALA A 129 -0.46 -5.57 3.94
CA ALA A 129 -0.59 -5.38 2.48
C ALA A 129 -1.64 -6.31 1.85
N VAL A 130 -1.80 -7.52 2.39
CA VAL A 130 -2.82 -8.48 1.96
C VAL A 130 -4.20 -7.99 2.38
N GLU A 131 -4.37 -7.52 3.62
CA GLU A 131 -5.63 -6.99 4.13
C GLU A 131 -6.10 -5.77 3.32
N ILE A 132 -5.21 -4.83 3.04
CA ILE A 132 -5.50 -3.66 2.18
C ILE A 132 -6.02 -4.13 0.81
N LEU A 133 -5.32 -5.07 0.19
CA LEU A 133 -5.71 -5.54 -1.14
C LEU A 133 -7.01 -6.34 -1.10
N GLN A 134 -7.21 -7.19 -0.08
CA GLN A 134 -8.42 -7.98 0.08
C GLN A 134 -9.64 -7.06 0.27
N GLN A 135 -9.50 -5.97 1.04
CA GLN A 135 -10.54 -4.95 1.17
C GLN A 135 -10.88 -4.33 -0.20
N VAL A 136 -9.89 -4.04 -1.03
CA VAL A 136 -10.11 -3.54 -2.40
C VAL A 136 -10.87 -4.54 -3.27
N LEU A 137 -10.53 -5.84 -3.18
CA LEU A 137 -11.24 -6.90 -3.90
C LEU A 137 -12.71 -7.00 -3.47
N GLU A 138 -12.97 -6.89 -2.16
CA GLU A 138 -14.31 -6.87 -1.58
C GLU A 138 -15.13 -5.68 -2.08
N MET A 139 -14.56 -4.47 -2.04
CA MET A 139 -15.19 -3.25 -2.54
C MET A 139 -15.61 -3.39 -4.01
N ARG A 140 -14.75 -3.99 -4.84
CA ARG A 140 -15.08 -4.27 -6.26
C ARG A 140 -16.20 -5.27 -6.43
N ARG A 141 -16.19 -6.35 -5.66
CA ARG A 141 -17.27 -7.35 -5.67
C ARG A 141 -18.62 -6.75 -5.27
N HIS A 142 -18.61 -5.73 -4.42
CA HIS A 142 -19.79 -4.96 -4.05
C HIS A 142 -20.14 -3.81 -5.02
N GLY A 143 -19.54 -3.77 -6.21
CA GLY A 143 -19.89 -2.83 -7.28
C GLY A 143 -19.17 -1.48 -7.22
N GLN A 144 -18.17 -1.31 -6.35
CA GLN A 144 -17.30 -0.13 -6.41
C GLN A 144 -16.20 -0.33 -7.45
N HIS A 145 -16.39 0.26 -8.63
CA HIS A 145 -15.51 0.05 -9.79
C HIS A 145 -14.14 0.74 -9.67
N ALA A 146 -14.03 1.78 -8.83
CA ALA A 146 -12.81 2.57 -8.64
C ALA A 146 -12.54 2.83 -7.14
N PRO A 147 -12.17 1.81 -6.36
CA PRO A 147 -11.87 1.98 -4.95
C PRO A 147 -10.63 2.86 -4.76
N GLY A 148 -10.66 3.69 -3.71
CA GLY A 148 -9.54 4.57 -3.34
C GLY A 148 -9.42 5.87 -4.15
N GLU A 149 -8.70 6.82 -3.57
CA GLU A 149 -8.36 8.13 -4.14
C GLU A 149 -7.27 7.95 -5.21
N LEU A 150 -7.49 8.44 -6.43
CA LEU A 150 -6.48 8.40 -7.49
C LEU A 150 -5.36 9.40 -7.19
N VAL A 151 -4.12 8.93 -7.22
CA VAL A 151 -2.94 9.78 -7.11
C VAL A 151 -2.62 10.37 -8.47
N THR A 152 -2.61 11.71 -8.55
CA THR A 152 -2.24 12.44 -9.76
C THR A 152 -0.77 12.88 -9.70
N PRO A 153 0.10 12.36 -10.58
CA PRO A 153 1.48 12.81 -10.69
C PRO A 153 1.57 14.33 -10.88
N GLY A 154 2.54 14.97 -10.24
CA GLY A 154 2.87 16.38 -10.52
C GLY A 154 2.29 17.47 -9.59
N ASN A 155 1.67 17.14 -8.46
CA ASN A 155 1.26 18.16 -7.48
C ASN A 155 2.28 18.32 -6.33
N ARG A 156 3.57 18.51 -6.64
CA ARG A 156 4.49 19.08 -5.63
C ARG A 156 4.03 20.50 -5.37
N LYS A 157 3.50 20.80 -4.18
CA LYS A 157 3.51 22.18 -3.69
C LYS A 157 4.96 22.63 -3.69
N SER A 158 5.26 23.62 -4.51
CA SER A 158 6.53 24.33 -4.52
C SER A 158 6.81 24.86 -3.11
N GLY A 159 7.66 24.18 -2.36
CA GLY A 159 8.03 24.61 -1.02
C GLY A 159 8.44 23.43 -0.15
N ASP A 160 9.63 22.89 -0.42
CA ASP A 160 10.55 22.38 0.60
C ASP A 160 11.87 22.06 -0.11
N VAL A 161 12.62 23.14 -0.33
CA VAL A 161 14.07 23.11 -0.53
C VAL A 161 14.70 22.97 0.85
N PHE A 162 15.49 21.92 1.05
CA PHE A 162 16.57 21.88 2.04
C PHE A 162 17.89 21.68 1.30
#